data_AF-A0A260Z8W2-F1
#
_entry.id   AF-A0A260Z8W2-F1
#
_cell.length_a   1.000
_cell.length_b   1.000
_cell.length_c   1.000
_cell.angle_alpha   90.00
_cell.angle_beta   90.00
_cell.angle_gamma   90.00
#
_symmetry.space_group_name_H-M   'P 1'
#
loop_
_entity.id
_entity.type
_entity.pdbx_description
1 polymer ?
#
loop_
_entity_poly.entity_id
_entity_poly.type
_entity_poly.pdbx_seq_one_letter_code
_entity_poly.pdbx_strand_id
1 'polypeptide(L)'
;MKFVLKHVFVNVPKLLNGEIIQIDSEQEEHFNVTWGMSLKKAGKTVCLCLSMTNPNDNDDYAIQTVLDVKTIASNGKMCTKTKE
;
A
#
# COMPACT_ATOMS: atom_id res chain seq x y z
N MET A 1 3.20 -3.00 -19.24
CA MET A 1 4.34 -3.31 -18.35
C MET A 1 3.80 -3.38 -16.92
N LYS A 2 4.28 -4.27 -16.04
CA LYS A 2 3.72 -4.47 -14.69
C LYS A 2 4.81 -4.80 -13.67
N PHE A 3 4.60 -4.46 -12.42
CA PHE A 3 5.47 -4.78 -11.29
C PHE A 3 4.62 -5.24 -10.09
N VAL A 4 5.28 -5.76 -9.05
CA VAL A 4 4.61 -6.28 -7.85
C VAL A 4 5.31 -5.74 -6.62
N LEU A 5 4.57 -4.99 -5.79
CA LEU A 5 4.99 -4.62 -4.44
C LEU A 5 4.61 -5.73 -3.45
N LYS A 6 5.52 -6.09 -2.54
CA LYS A 6 5.27 -7.09 -1.49
C LYS A 6 5.70 -6.56 -0.15
N HIS A 7 4.82 -6.67 0.85
CA HIS A 7 5.16 -6.28 2.21
C HIS A 7 4.38 -7.10 3.24
N VAL A 8 5.03 -7.37 4.38
CA VAL A 8 4.41 -7.98 5.55
C VAL A 8 4.22 -6.90 6.60
N PHE A 9 2.98 -6.43 6.76
CA PHE A 9 2.66 -5.43 7.78
C PHE A 9 2.79 -6.05 9.19
N VAL A 10 3.82 -5.63 9.91
CA VAL A 10 4.01 -5.97 11.33
C VAL A 10 3.39 -4.91 12.23
N ASN A 11 3.20 -5.20 13.52
CA ASN A 11 2.60 -4.27 14.49
C ASN A 11 1.14 -3.85 14.21
N VAL A 12 0.39 -4.63 13.42
CA VAL A 12 -1.05 -4.41 13.18
C VAL A 12 -1.87 -4.25 14.47
N PRO A 13 -1.61 -4.99 15.58
CA PRO A 13 -2.32 -4.74 16.83
C PRO A 13 -2.17 -3.31 17.36
N LYS A 14 -0.99 -2.70 17.24
CA LYS A 14 -0.76 -1.30 17.64
C LYS A 14 -1.60 -0.33 16.82
N LEU A 15 -1.72 -0.59 15.51
CA LEU A 15 -2.60 0.16 14.61
C LEU A 15 -4.07 0.02 15.02
N LEU A 16 -4.53 -1.21 15.30
CA LEU A 16 -5.90 -1.50 15.68
C LEU A 16 -6.28 -0.93 17.05
N ASN A 17 -5.33 -0.87 17.98
CA ASN A 17 -5.53 -0.26 19.31
C ASN A 17 -5.48 1.27 19.28
N GLY A 18 -5.02 1.86 18.16
CA GLY A 18 -4.85 3.31 18.02
C GLY A 18 -3.57 3.85 18.65
N GLU A 19 -2.58 2.98 18.96
CA GLU A 19 -1.24 3.40 19.41
C GLU A 19 -0.45 4.03 18.27
N ILE A 20 -0.74 3.64 17.02
CA ILE A 20 -0.20 4.22 15.79
C ILE A 20 -1.34 4.44 14.79
N ILE A 21 -1.16 5.39 13.86
CA ILE A 21 -2.17 5.74 12.85
C ILE A 21 -1.92 5.09 11.48
N GLN A 22 -0.67 4.68 11.20
CA GLN A 22 -0.28 4.02 9.95
C GLN A 22 0.93 3.10 10.13
N ILE A 23 1.07 2.12 9.24
CA ILE A 23 2.27 1.30 9.05
C ILE A 23 2.67 1.42 7.58
N ASP A 24 3.89 1.87 7.30
CA ASP A 24 4.39 2.07 5.95
C ASP A 24 5.27 0.89 5.52
N SER A 25 5.21 0.53 4.24
CA SER A 25 6.12 -0.45 3.64
C SER A 25 7.46 0.19 3.28
N GLU A 26 8.42 -0.66 2.90
CA GLU A 26 9.57 -0.22 2.12
C GLU A 26 9.11 0.43 0.80
N GLN A 27 9.94 1.35 0.29
CA GLN A 27 9.72 2.03 -0.98
C GLN A 27 10.53 1.35 -2.09
N GLU A 28 9.95 1.28 -3.28
CA GLU A 28 10.59 0.70 -4.47
C GLU A 28 10.43 1.65 -5.66
N GLU A 29 11.50 1.84 -6.43
CA GLU A 29 11.44 2.63 -7.66
C GLU A 29 10.98 1.76 -8.84
N HIS A 30 9.92 2.19 -9.53
CA HIS A 30 9.44 1.58 -10.77
C HIS A 30 8.98 2.68 -11.73
N PHE A 31 9.46 2.65 -12.97
CA PHE A 31 9.16 3.66 -14.00
C PHE A 31 9.55 5.10 -13.59
N ASN A 32 10.70 5.25 -12.93
CA ASN A 32 11.19 6.51 -12.37
C ASN A 32 10.27 7.13 -11.32
N VAL A 33 9.39 6.32 -10.71
CA VAL A 33 8.45 6.75 -9.68
C VAL A 33 8.68 5.91 -8.44
N THR A 34 8.73 6.54 -7.28
CA THR A 34 8.87 5.84 -6.01
C THR A 34 7.50 5.40 -5.53
N TRP A 35 7.32 4.09 -5.41
CA TRP A 35 6.08 3.46 -4.96
C TRP A 35 6.23 2.93 -3.54
N GLY A 36 5.14 2.90 -2.80
CA GLY A 36 5.05 2.25 -1.50
C GLY A 36 3.63 1.85 -1.18
N MET A 37 3.44 1.23 -0.03
CA MET A 37 2.13 0.88 0.50
C MET A 37 2.04 1.32 1.96
N SER A 38 0.83 1.61 2.41
CA SER A 38 0.56 1.88 3.82
C SER A 38 -0.71 1.19 4.27
N LEU A 39 -0.69 0.71 5.52
CA LEU A 39 -1.85 0.19 6.21
C LEU A 39 -2.33 1.24 7.21
N LYS A 40 -3.55 1.74 7.03
CA LYS A 40 -4.12 2.84 7.82
C LYS A 40 -5.40 2.41 8.51
N LYS A 41 -5.63 2.90 9.72
CA LYS A 41 -6.91 2.70 10.41
C LYS A 41 -7.89 3.80 9.99
N ALA A 42 -9.05 3.40 9.49
CA ALA A 42 -10.16 4.30 9.14
C ALA A 42 -11.40 3.87 9.95
N GLY A 43 -11.57 4.47 11.13
CA GLY A 43 -12.64 4.12 12.06
C GLY A 43 -12.55 2.65 12.51
N LYS A 44 -13.56 1.86 12.13
CA LYS A 44 -13.65 0.41 12.43
C LYS A 44 -13.03 -0.47 11.33
N THR A 45 -12.47 0.13 10.29
CA THR A 45 -11.89 -0.58 9.16
C THR A 45 -10.39 -0.30 9.05
N VAL A 46 -9.73 -1.15 8.28
CA VAL A 46 -8.33 -0.96 7.88
C VAL A 46 -8.29 -0.77 6.37
N CYS A 47 -7.53 0.24 5.93
CA CYS A 47 -7.33 0.58 4.53
C CYS A 47 -5.91 0.21 4.13
N LEU A 48 -5.77 -0.50 3.01
CA LEU A 48 -4.51 -0.61 2.29
C LEU A 48 -4.47 0.52 1.25
N CYS A 49 -3.47 1.38 1.35
CA CYS A 49 -3.26 2.51 0.45
C CYS A 49 -1.98 2.28 -0.36
N LEU A 50 -2.03 2.50 -1.67
CA LEU A 50 -0.85 2.64 -2.50
C LEU A 50 -0.36 4.10 -2.38
N SER A 51 0.92 4.28 -2.08
CA SER A 51 1.58 5.58 -2.09
C SER A 51 2.49 5.72 -3.31
N MET A 52 2.59 6.95 -3.78
CA MET A 52 3.40 7.35 -4.90
C MET A 52 4.06 8.67 -4.52
N THR A 53 5.38 8.73 -4.65
CA THR A 53 6.14 9.96 -4.45
C THR A 53 6.69 10.41 -5.79
N ASN A 54 6.45 11.68 -6.13
CA ASN A 54 6.99 12.28 -7.34
C ASN A 54 8.51 12.35 -7.21
N PRO A 55 9.30 11.93 -8.21
CA PRO A 55 10.72 12.28 -8.25
C PRO A 55 10.96 13.80 -8.35
N ASN A 56 10.02 14.57 -8.94
CA ASN A 56 10.20 15.99 -9.26
C ASN A 56 9.06 16.86 -8.69
N ASP A 57 9.23 17.41 -7.49
CA ASP A 57 8.21 18.21 -6.76
C ASP A 57 7.63 19.43 -7.52
N ASN A 58 8.20 19.82 -8.66
CA ASN A 58 7.80 21.01 -9.43
C ASN A 58 6.88 20.73 -10.64
N ASP A 59 6.62 19.47 -10.98
CA ASP A 59 5.79 19.12 -12.14
C ASP A 59 4.43 18.55 -11.72
N ASP A 60 3.36 19.05 -12.34
CA ASP A 60 2.05 18.42 -12.30
C ASP A 60 2.14 17.06 -13.01
N TYR A 61 1.77 16.00 -12.30
CA TYR A 61 1.81 14.65 -12.84
C TYR A 61 0.60 13.84 -12.39
N ALA A 62 0.18 12.92 -13.26
CA ALA A 62 -0.84 11.93 -12.97
C ALA A 62 -0.40 10.59 -13.54
N ILE A 63 -0.60 9.52 -12.76
CA ILE A 63 -0.35 8.16 -13.21
C ILE A 63 -1.66 7.41 -13.23
N GLN A 64 -2.03 6.92 -14.42
CA GLN A 64 -3.12 5.97 -14.56
C GLN A 64 -2.57 4.56 -14.44
N THR A 65 -3.12 3.76 -13.55
CA THR A 65 -2.69 2.38 -13.32
C THR A 65 -3.88 1.48 -12.97
N VAL A 66 -3.75 0.20 -13.28
CA VAL A 66 -4.70 -0.86 -12.91
C VAL A 66 -4.07 -1.69 -11.80
N LEU A 67 -4.84 -1.99 -10.76
CA LEU A 67 -4.33 -2.60 -9.54
C LEU A 67 -5.01 -3.94 -9.26
N ASP A 68 -4.18 -4.96 -9.09
CA ASP A 68 -4.57 -6.25 -8.52
C ASP A 68 -4.04 -6.34 -7.08
N VAL A 69 -4.94 -6.36 -6.12
CA VAL A 69 -4.62 -6.44 -4.69
C VAL A 69 -4.88 -7.85 -4.19
N LYS A 70 -3.86 -8.47 -3.61
CA LYS A 70 -3.95 -9.76 -2.94
C LYS A 70 -3.51 -9.63 -1.49
N THR A 71 -4.41 -9.94 -0.56
CA THR A 71 -4.08 -10.06 0.86
C THR A 71 -3.99 -11.53 1.26
N ILE A 72 -2.99 -11.85 2.08
CA ILE A 72 -2.71 -13.21 2.55
C ILE A 72 -2.69 -13.15 4.08
N ALA A 73 -3.63 -13.84 4.71
CA ALA A 73 -3.66 -14.00 6.16
C ALA A 73 -2.55 -14.96 6.61
N SER A 74 -2.15 -14.86 7.87
CA SER A 74 -1.10 -15.72 8.47
C SER A 74 -1.43 -17.22 8.40
N ASN A 75 -2.71 -17.57 8.32
CA ASN A 75 -3.19 -18.95 8.14
C ASN A 75 -3.25 -19.40 6.66
N GLY A 76 -2.70 -18.62 5.73
CA GLY A 76 -2.68 -18.90 4.29
C GLY A 76 -3.98 -18.58 3.55
N LYS A 77 -5.05 -18.11 4.23
CA LYS A 77 -6.27 -17.67 3.53
C LYS A 77 -5.98 -16.42 2.70
N MET A 78 -6.52 -16.38 1.49
CA MET A 78 -6.27 -15.31 0.52
C MET A 78 -7.56 -14.60 0.14
N CYS A 79 -7.49 -13.27 -0.01
CA CYS A 79 -8.53 -12.46 -0.61
C CYS A 79 -7.92 -11.67 -1.76
N THR A 80 -8.58 -11.67 -2.92
CA THR A 80 -8.12 -10.94 -4.12
C THR A 80 -9.18 -9.93 -4.53
N LYS A 81 -8.75 -8.72 -4.86
CA LYS A 81 -9.58 -7.63 -5.35
C LYS A 81 -8.87 -6.96 -6.51
N THR A 82 -9.57 -6.85 -7.64
CA THR A 82 -9.13 -6.08 -8.80
C THR A 82 -9.89 -4.77 -8.81
N LYS A 83 -9.20 -3.67 -9.10
CA LYS A 83 -9.81 -2.36 -9.32
C LYS A 83 -9.39 -1.88 -10.70
N GLU A 84 -10.37 -1.85 -11.60
CA GLU A 84 -10.28 -1.28 -12.95
C GLU A 84 -10.43 0.24 -12.93
#